data_AF-A0A7X2MSI0-F1
#
_entry.id   AF-A0A7X2MSI0-F1
#
_cell.length_a   1.000
_cell.length_b   1.000
_cell.length_c   1.000
_cell.angle_alpha   90.00
_cell.angle_beta   90.00
_cell.angle_gamma   90.00
#
_symmetry.space_group_name_H-M   'P 1'
#
loop_
_entity.id
_entity.type
_entity.pdbx_description
1 polymer ?
#
loop_
_entity_poly.entity_id
_entity_poly.type
_entity_poly.pdbx_seq_one_letter_code
_entity_poly.pdbx_strand_id
1 'polypeptide(L)'
;LKLRNAALPVEEICNQLIHLHEDLIPRPLRAYIRDVQDHARHVVTDAEDMREMLTSAMQVNLALVTVQQNEVVKKLAGWGAILVIPTVVFSMYGMNFEHMPELKSLYGYPLAVGLTLLACGGLWAKLRRSGWL
;
A
#
# COMPACT_ATOMS: atom_id res chain seq x y z
N LEU A 1 -10.63 -13.04 -17.60
CA LEU A 1 -11.12 -12.41 -18.85
C LEU A 1 -11.27 -13.39 -20.01
N LYS A 2 -10.27 -14.20 -20.37
CA LYS A 2 -10.40 -15.18 -21.47
C LYS A 2 -11.59 -16.14 -21.29
N LEU A 3 -11.80 -16.65 -20.07
CA LEU A 3 -12.92 -17.54 -19.74
C LEU A 3 -14.29 -16.86 -19.94
N ARG A 4 -14.50 -15.70 -19.33
CA ARG A 4 -15.72 -14.92 -19.52
C ARG A 4 -16.01 -14.60 -20.98
N ASN A 5 -15.01 -14.10 -21.70
CA ASN A 5 -15.17 -13.72 -23.10
C ASN A 5 -15.45 -14.93 -24.02
N ALA A 6 -15.07 -16.14 -23.62
CA ALA A 6 -15.40 -17.37 -24.32
C ALA A 6 -16.79 -17.93 -23.93
N ALA A 7 -17.23 -17.74 -22.68
CA ALA A 7 -18.50 -18.25 -22.16
C ALA A 7 -19.72 -17.36 -22.50
N LEU A 8 -19.54 -16.03 -22.53
CA LEU A 8 -20.57 -15.06 -22.93
C LEU A 8 -21.25 -15.37 -24.27
N PRO A 9 -20.52 -15.60 -25.39
CA PRO A 9 -21.17 -15.90 -26.66
C PRO A 9 -21.88 -17.26 -26.63
N VAL A 10 -21.46 -18.22 -25.80
CA VAL A 10 -22.13 -19.52 -25.67
C VAL A 10 -23.51 -19.36 -25.03
N GLU A 11 -23.64 -18.50 -24.03
CA GLU A 11 -24.95 -18.16 -23.46
C GLU A 11 -25.89 -17.55 -24.51
N GLU A 12 -25.39 -16.57 -25.28
CA GLU A 12 -26.13 -15.88 -26.35
C GLU A 12 -26.56 -16.86 -27.45
N ILE A 13 -25.64 -17.70 -27.92
CA ILE A 13 -25.88 -18.71 -28.97
C ILE A 13 -26.90 -19.75 -28.49
N CYS A 14 -26.78 -20.26 -27.26
CA CYS A 14 -27.77 -21.19 -26.71
C CYS A 14 -29.16 -20.54 -26.60
N ASN A 15 -29.23 -19.27 -26.21
CA ASN A 15 -30.48 -18.53 -26.13
C ASN A 15 -31.17 -18.40 -27.50
N GLN A 16 -30.40 -18.04 -28.54
CA GLN A 16 -30.89 -17.93 -29.91
C GLN A 16 -31.32 -19.28 -30.50
N LEU A 17 -30.62 -20.36 -30.15
CA LEU A 17 -30.97 -21.73 -30.58
C LEU A 17 -32.28 -22.23 -29.95
N ILE A 18 -32.55 -21.87 -28.70
CA ILE A 18 -33.79 -22.26 -27.99
C ILE A 18 -35.01 -21.48 -28.49
N HIS A 19 -34.87 -20.18 -28.76
CA HIS A 19 -35.99 -19.28 -29.03
C HIS A 19 -36.21 -18.92 -30.51
N LEU A 20 -35.15 -18.85 -31.31
CA LEU A 20 -35.22 -18.32 -32.68
C LEU A 20 -35.25 -19.40 -33.77
N HIS A 21 -34.74 -20.60 -33.46
CA HIS A 21 -34.55 -21.70 -34.42
C HIS A 21 -35.31 -22.97 -34.01
N GLU A 22 -36.60 -22.82 -33.69
CA GLU A 22 -37.43 -23.95 -33.21
C GLU A 22 -37.49 -25.14 -34.18
N ASP A 23 -37.38 -24.90 -35.50
CA ASP A 23 -37.41 -25.92 -36.55
C ASP A 23 -36.12 -26.74 -36.67
N LEU A 24 -34.99 -26.18 -36.23
CA LEU A 24 -33.67 -26.85 -36.28
C LEU A 24 -33.45 -27.78 -35.07
N ILE A 25 -34.20 -27.60 -33.97
CA ILE A 25 -33.94 -28.29 -32.70
C ILE A 25 -35.18 -29.05 -32.20
N PRO A 26 -35.13 -30.40 -32.18
CA PRO A 26 -36.19 -31.23 -31.62
C PRO A 26 -36.46 -30.86 -30.15
N ARG A 27 -37.74 -30.87 -29.74
CA ARG A 27 -38.18 -30.60 -28.36
C ARG A 27 -37.34 -31.29 -27.25
N PRO A 28 -36.93 -32.58 -27.37
CA PRO A 28 -36.10 -33.21 -26.34
C PRO A 28 -34.67 -32.65 -26.22
N LEU A 29 -34.09 -32.09 -27.29
CA LEU A 29 -32.74 -31.50 -27.28
C LEU A 29 -32.69 -30.14 -26.59
N ARG A 30 -33.83 -29.43 -26.49
CA ARG A 30 -33.92 -28.12 -25.84
C ARG A 30 -33.55 -28.17 -24.36
N ALA A 31 -33.82 -29.28 -23.68
CA ALA A 31 -33.44 -29.49 -22.28
C ALA A 31 -31.91 -29.51 -22.10
N TYR A 32 -31.19 -30.20 -23.00
CA TYR A 32 -29.73 -30.25 -22.97
C TYR A 32 -29.09 -28.91 -23.33
N ILE A 33 -29.64 -28.16 -24.29
CA ILE A 33 -29.11 -26.82 -24.64
C ILE A 33 -29.35 -25.82 -23.51
N ARG A 34 -30.49 -25.92 -22.81
CA ARG A 34 -30.74 -25.12 -21.60
C ARG A 34 -29.74 -25.43 -20.50
N ASP A 35 -29.41 -26.70 -20.29
CA ASP A 35 -28.39 -27.09 -19.31
C ASP A 35 -27.01 -26.49 -19.67
N VAL A 36 -26.61 -26.54 -20.95
CA VAL A 36 -25.37 -25.89 -21.42
C VAL A 36 -25.41 -24.37 -21.23
N GLN A 37 -26.57 -23.73 -21.48
CA GLN A 37 -26.77 -22.30 -21.26
C GLN A 37 -26.60 -21.94 -19.77
N ASP A 38 -27.19 -22.72 -18.87
CA ASP A 38 -27.11 -22.50 -17.43
C ASP A 38 -25.67 -22.69 -16.93
N HIS A 39 -24.96 -23.72 -17.41
CA HIS A 39 -23.53 -23.90 -17.11
C HIS A 39 -22.67 -22.74 -17.63
N ALA A 40 -22.92 -22.26 -18.86
CA ALA A 40 -22.20 -21.11 -19.41
C ALA A 40 -22.42 -19.85 -18.56
N ARG A 41 -23.66 -19.63 -18.11
CA ARG A 41 -24.01 -18.51 -17.23
C ARG A 41 -23.31 -18.63 -15.87
N HIS A 42 -23.32 -19.81 -15.23
CA HIS A 42 -22.59 -20.03 -13.98
C HIS A 42 -21.09 -19.73 -14.11
N VAL A 43 -20.45 -20.19 -15.18
CA VAL A 43 -19.02 -19.91 -15.43
C VAL A 43 -18.76 -18.41 -15.62
N VAL A 44 -19.67 -17.68 -16.25
CA VAL A 44 -19.57 -16.21 -16.38
C VAL A 44 -19.65 -15.55 -15.01
N THR A 45 -20.62 -15.92 -14.16
CA THR A 45 -20.77 -15.39 -12.80
C THR A 45 -19.54 -15.69 -11.95
N ASP A 46 -19.08 -16.94 -11.92
CA ASP A 46 -17.88 -17.33 -11.16
C ASP A 46 -16.63 -16.53 -11.61
N ALA A 47 -16.50 -16.30 -12.92
CA ALA A 47 -15.39 -15.52 -13.46
C ALA A 47 -15.46 -14.04 -13.10
N GLU A 48 -16.65 -13.48 -12.94
CA GLU A 48 -16.87 -12.11 -12.46
C GLU A 48 -16.55 -12.00 -10.95
N ASP A 49 -17.03 -12.95 -10.14
CA ASP A 49 -16.77 -13.00 -8.70
C ASP A 49 -15.27 -13.14 -8.41
N MET A 50 -14.58 -14.04 -9.13
CA MET A 50 -13.12 -14.16 -9.05
C MET A 50 -12.42 -12.85 -9.42
N ARG A 51 -12.90 -12.13 -10.43
CA ARG A 51 -12.31 -10.84 -10.81
C ARG A 51 -12.50 -9.81 -9.69
N GLU A 52 -13.67 -9.76 -9.07
CA GLU A 52 -13.96 -8.85 -7.97
C GLU A 52 -13.08 -9.16 -6.76
N MET A 53 -12.95 -10.43 -6.37
CA MET A 53 -12.04 -10.86 -5.31
C MET A 53 -10.59 -10.51 -5.61
N LEU A 54 -10.09 -10.76 -6.82
CA LEU A 54 -8.72 -10.39 -7.22
C LEU A 54 -8.51 -8.88 -7.17
N THR A 55 -9.50 -8.11 -7.58
CA THR A 55 -9.44 -6.64 -7.52
C THR A 55 -9.36 -6.17 -6.07
N SER A 56 -10.21 -6.72 -5.20
CA SER A 56 -10.21 -6.44 -3.76
C SER A 56 -8.87 -6.82 -3.11
N ALA A 57 -8.36 -8.03 -3.41
CA ALA A 57 -7.06 -8.48 -2.92
C ALA A 57 -5.91 -7.58 -3.39
N MET A 58 -5.94 -7.13 -4.64
CA MET A 58 -4.95 -6.19 -5.17
C MET A 58 -5.01 -4.84 -4.45
N GLN A 59 -6.21 -4.31 -4.20
CA GLN A 59 -6.41 -3.08 -3.43
C GLN A 59 -5.88 -3.21 -2.00
N VAL A 60 -6.18 -4.33 -1.33
CA VAL A 60 -5.64 -4.63 0.01
C VAL A 60 -4.12 -4.70 -0.01
N ASN A 61 -3.54 -5.38 -1.00
CA ASN A 61 -2.08 -5.46 -1.14
C ASN A 61 -1.45 -4.06 -1.33
N LEU A 62 -2.03 -3.22 -2.20
CA LEU A 62 -1.57 -1.84 -2.39
C LEU A 62 -1.68 -1.01 -1.09
N ALA A 63 -2.76 -1.19 -0.33
CA ALA A 63 -2.91 -0.54 0.98
C ALA A 63 -1.83 -1.01 1.97
N LEU A 64 -1.55 -2.31 2.03
CA LEU A 64 -0.50 -2.87 2.89
C LEU A 64 0.89 -2.35 2.50
N VAL A 65 1.21 -2.31 1.20
CA VAL A 65 2.45 -1.71 0.69
C VAL A 65 2.56 -0.24 1.08
N THR A 66 1.47 0.52 0.98
CA THR A 66 1.42 1.92 1.39
C THR A 66 1.66 2.09 2.89
N VAL A 67 1.07 1.23 3.73
CA VAL A 67 1.32 1.21 5.17
C VAL A 67 2.80 0.92 5.46
N GLN A 68 3.37 -0.09 4.82
CA GLN A 68 4.81 -0.42 4.96
C GLN A 68 5.69 0.76 4.52
N GLN A 69 5.36 1.42 3.42
CA GLN A 69 6.09 2.61 2.95
C GLN A 69 5.98 3.76 3.95
N ASN A 70 4.80 3.99 4.54
CA ASN A 70 4.61 5.00 5.57
C ASN A 70 5.45 4.72 6.82
N GLU A 71 5.55 3.46 7.24
CA GLU A 71 6.44 3.07 8.34
C GLU A 71 7.92 3.33 8.03
N VAL A 72 8.36 3.05 6.79
CA VAL A 72 9.72 3.38 6.34
C VAL A 72 9.96 4.89 6.35
N VAL A 73 9.01 5.68 5.83
CA VAL A 73 9.12 7.15 5.81
C VAL A 73 9.18 7.71 7.23
N LYS A 74 8.36 7.21 8.17
CA LYS A 74 8.42 7.61 9.58
C LYS A 74 9.82 7.35 10.18
N LYS A 75 10.41 6.18 9.90
CA LYS A 75 11.76 5.84 10.36
C LYS A 75 12.82 6.76 9.76
N LEU A 76 12.77 7.02 8.47
CA LEU A 76 13.70 7.95 7.81
C LEU A 76 13.57 9.37 8.37
N ALA A 77 12.35 9.87 8.55
CA ALA A 77 12.09 11.16 9.17
C ALA A 77 12.60 11.21 10.62
N GLY A 78 12.45 10.11 11.37
CA GLY A 78 12.95 9.98 12.73
C GLY A 78 14.46 10.08 12.83
N TRP A 79 15.19 9.35 11.97
CA TRP A 79 16.64 9.47 11.86
C TRP A 79 17.09 10.86 11.39
N GLY A 80 16.38 11.45 10.42
CA GLY A 80 16.63 12.80 9.96
C GLY A 80 16.52 13.83 11.10
N ALA A 81 15.46 13.75 11.91
CA ALA A 81 15.28 14.64 13.06
C ALA A 81 16.41 14.53 14.09
N ILE A 82 16.91 13.31 14.34
CA ILE A 82 18.07 13.08 15.23
C ILE A 82 19.33 13.74 14.66
N LEU A 83 19.55 13.68 13.34
CA LEU A 83 20.72 14.28 12.68
C LEU A 83 20.65 15.80 12.57
N VAL A 84 19.45 16.39 12.49
CA VAL A 84 19.27 17.85 12.41
C VAL A 84 19.79 18.55 13.68
N ILE A 85 19.55 17.99 14.87
CA ILE A 85 19.95 18.58 16.16
C ILE A 85 21.47 18.89 16.22
N PRO A 86 22.38 17.90 16.07
CA PRO A 86 23.80 18.17 16.11
C PRO A 86 24.26 19.00 14.91
N THR A 87 23.63 18.87 13.74
CA THR A 87 23.97 19.67 12.55
C THR A 87 23.76 21.17 12.82
N VAL A 88 22.63 21.53 13.43
CA VAL A 88 22.34 22.93 13.81
C VAL A 88 23.32 23.42 14.87
N VAL A 89 23.61 22.61 15.89
CA VAL A 89 24.58 22.99 16.94
C VAL A 89 25.98 23.19 16.35
N PHE A 90 26.48 22.25 15.55
CA PHE A 90 27.77 22.40 14.87
C PHE A 90 27.78 23.59 13.91
N SER A 91 26.67 23.86 13.21
CA SER A 91 26.56 25.03 12.35
C SER A 91 26.66 26.34 13.16
N MET A 92 26.00 26.43 14.32
CA MET A 92 26.08 27.61 15.19
C MET A 92 27.50 27.80 15.76
N TYR A 93 28.14 26.72 16.20
CA TYR A 93 29.51 26.75 16.72
C TYR A 93 30.58 26.93 15.63
N GLY A 94 30.26 26.62 14.36
CA GLY A 94 31.12 26.86 13.20
C GLY A 94 31.07 28.31 12.70
N MET A 95 30.12 29.12 13.17
CA MET A 95 30.09 30.55 12.89
C MET A 95 31.10 31.26 13.80
N ASN A 96 32.12 31.89 13.21
CA ASN A 96 33.16 32.69 13.90
C ASN A 96 32.55 33.96 14.55
N PHE A 97 31.78 33.82 15.63
CA PHE A 97 31.34 34.96 16.43
C PHE A 97 32.44 35.38 17.41
N GLU A 98 32.90 36.63 17.26
CA GLU A 98 33.97 37.27 18.05
C GLU A 98 33.57 37.53 19.53
N HIS A 99 32.28 37.43 19.86
CA HIS A 99 31.73 37.53 21.22
C HIS A 99 30.85 36.31 21.54
N MET A 100 31.47 35.17 21.88
CA MET A 100 30.80 34.04 22.53
C MET A 100 31.13 34.05 24.04
N PRO A 101 30.27 34.56 24.93
CA PRO A 101 30.54 34.60 26.37
C PRO A 101 30.72 33.22 27.02
N GLU A 102 30.23 32.13 26.39
CA GLU A 102 30.40 30.75 26.86
C GLU A 102 31.82 30.19 26.61
N LEU A 103 32.63 30.79 25.74
CA LEU A 103 33.97 30.30 25.38
C LEU A 103 35.05 30.61 26.44
N LYS A 104 34.79 31.55 27.37
CA LYS A 104 35.72 31.91 28.46
C LYS A 104 35.66 30.94 29.65
N SER A 105 34.69 30.02 29.68
CA SER A 105 34.54 29.01 30.73
C SER A 105 35.03 27.66 30.22
N LEU A 106 35.90 26.98 30.99
CA LEU A 106 36.36 25.61 30.69
C LEU A 106 35.19 24.60 30.48
N TYR A 107 33.99 24.93 30.99
CA TYR A 107 32.83 24.05 30.95
C TYR A 107 31.83 24.34 29.82
N GLY A 108 31.95 25.45 29.07
CA GLY A 108 30.97 25.82 28.04
C GLY A 108 30.87 24.80 26.90
N TYR A 109 32.01 24.42 26.33
CA TYR A 109 32.10 23.40 25.28
C TYR A 109 31.57 22.01 25.72
N PRO A 110 32.02 21.41 26.84
CA PRO A 110 31.49 20.12 27.27
C PRO A 110 30.01 20.19 27.69
N LEU A 111 29.51 21.33 28.19
CA LEU A 111 28.10 21.51 28.52
C LEU A 111 27.22 21.57 27.26
N ALA A 112 27.66 22.27 26.20
CA ALA A 112 26.95 22.30 24.92
C ALA A 112 26.89 20.93 24.24
N VAL A 113 28.01 20.19 24.26
CA VAL A 113 28.06 18.80 23.77
C VAL A 113 27.14 17.90 24.62
N GLY A 114 27.18 18.05 25.94
CA GLY A 114 26.32 17.31 26.86
C GLY A 114 24.82 17.58 26.63
N LEU A 115 24.45 18.84 26.42
CA LEU A 115 23.07 19.25 26.15
C LEU A 115 22.58 18.75 24.78
N THR A 116 23.46 18.75 23.77
CA THR A 116 23.18 18.19 22.45
C THR A 116 22.97 16.67 22.53
N LEU A 117 23.84 15.96 23.25
CA LEU A 117 23.70 14.51 23.47
C LEU A 117 22.42 14.19 24.26
N LEU A 118 22.09 14.99 25.27
CA LEU A 118 20.83 14.86 26.02
C LEU A 118 19.61 15.11 25.13
N ALA A 119 19.64 16.13 24.27
CA ALA A 119 18.56 16.43 23.34
C ALA A 119 18.37 15.29 22.32
N CYS A 120 19.46 14.79 21.73
CA CYS A 120 19.43 13.62 20.84
C CYS A 120 18.92 12.36 21.55
N GLY A 121 19.41 12.09 22.76
CA GLY A 121 18.99 10.94 23.56
C GLY A 121 17.52 11.01 24.00
N GLY A 122 17.05 12.21 24.38
CA GLY A 122 15.65 12.47 24.72
C GLY A 122 14.73 12.30 23.52
N LEU A 123 15.13 12.83 22.35
CA LEU A 123 14.39 12.67 21.10
C LEU A 123 14.35 11.20 20.69
N TRP A 124 15.48 10.49 20.75
CA TRP A 124 15.57 9.05 20.47
C TRP A 124 14.65 8.23 21.39
N ALA A 125 14.66 8.49 22.69
CA ALA A 125 13.80 7.79 23.64
C ALA A 125 12.32 8.06 23.36
N LYS A 126 11.96 9.29 22.98
CA LYS A 126 10.60 9.66 22.60
C LYS A 126 10.15 8.95 21.31
N LEU A 127 10.98 8.96 20.27
CA LEU A 127 10.65 8.31 18.99
C LEU A 127 10.61 6.78 19.09
N ARG A 128 11.48 6.19 19.90
CA ARG A 128 11.47 4.75 20.19
C ARG A 128 10.20 4.35 20.94
N ARG A 129 9.72 5.17 21.88
CA ARG A 129 8.44 4.92 22.57
C ARG A 129 7.23 5.07 21.66
N SER A 130 7.28 5.96 20.67
CA SER A 130 6.18 6.14 19.72
C SER A 130 6.17 5.14 18.56
N GLY A 131 7.15 4.22 18.49
CA GLY A 131 7.27 3.25 17.41
C GLY A 131 7.76 3.85 16.08
N TRP A 132 8.29 5.08 16.09
CA TRP A 132 8.84 5.73 14.90
C TRP A 132 10.29 5.29 14.60
N LEU A 133 10.92 4.60 15.53
CA LEU A 133 12.26 3.99 15.41
C LEU A 133 12.21 2.52 15.80
#